data_AF-A0AA96PGU1-F1
#
_entry.id   AF-A0AA96PGU1-F1
#
_cell.length_a   1.000
_cell.length_b   1.000
_cell.length_c   1.000
_cell.angle_alpha   90.00
_cell.angle_beta   90.00
_cell.angle_gamma   90.00
#
_symmetry.space_group_name_H-M   'P 1'
#
loop_
_entity.id
_entity.type
_entity.pdbx_description
1 polymer ?
#
loop_
_entity_poly.entity_id
_entity_poly.type
_entity_poly.pdbx_seq_one_letter_code
_entity_poly.pdbx_strand_id
1 'polypeptide(L)' 'MKELQTYRAMESLCRQRAAHFPEESWKHLADAEMWRHKAMDLIAEHHVECNQPEAA' A
#
# COMPACT_ATOMS: atom_id res chain seq x y z
N MET A 1 -2.29 -12.00 1.33
CA MET A 1 -2.06 -11.52 -0.07
C MET A 1 -3.22 -10.74 -0.71
N LYS A 2 -4.51 -11.07 -0.52
CA LYS A 2 -5.62 -10.29 -1.12
C LYS A 2 -5.63 -8.81 -0.68
N GLU A 3 -5.36 -8.54 0.60
CA GLU A 3 -5.27 -7.18 1.14
C GLU A 3 -4.12 -6.38 0.51
N LEU A 4 -2.97 -7.02 0.25
CA LEU A 4 -1.86 -6.39 -0.45
C LEU A 4 -2.26 -5.92 -1.86
N GLN A 5 -3.01 -6.76 -2.59
CA GLN A 5 -3.53 -6.39 -3.91
C GLN A 5 -4.50 -5.22 -3.82
N THR A 6 -5.37 -5.20 -2.80
CA THR A 6 -6.28 -4.07 -2.55
C THR A 6 -5.50 -2.78 -2.26
N TYR A 7 -4.48 -2.81 -1.40
CA TYR A 7 -3.68 -1.62 -1.10
C TYR A 7 -2.94 -1.10 -2.32
N ARG A 8 -2.37 -1.98 -3.15
CA ARG A 8 -1.73 -1.60 -4.41
C ARG A 8 -2.70 -1.04 -5.44
N ALA A 9 -3.92 -1.58 -5.51
CA ALA A 9 -4.97 -1.05 -6.37
C ALA A 9 -5.40 0.36 -5.93
N MET A 10 -5.57 0.57 -4.62
CA MET A 10 -5.92 1.88 -4.06
C MET A 10 -4.79 2.91 -4.28
N GLU A 11 -3.53 2.53 -4.08
CA GLU A 11 -2.36 3.37 -4.40
C GLU A 11 -2.42 3.81 -5.88
N SER A 12 -2.66 2.87 -6.78
CA SER A 12 -2.70 3.12 -8.23
C SER A 12 -3.85 4.05 -8.61
N LEU A 13 -5.03 3.85 -8.02
CA LEU A 13 -6.20 4.69 -8.21
C LEU A 13 -5.95 6.13 -7.74
N CYS A 14 -5.31 6.30 -6.58
CA CYS A 14 -4.93 7.61 -6.06
C CYS A 14 -3.97 8.33 -7.01
N ARG A 15 -2.96 7.64 -7.56
CA ARG A 15 -2.04 8.23 -8.56
C ARG A 15 -2.75 8.62 -9.86
N GLN A 16 -3.70 7.81 -10.33
CA GLN A 16 -4.52 8.14 -11.49
C GLN A 16 -5.39 9.38 -11.24
N ARG A 17 -6.01 9.48 -10.06
CA ARG A 17 -6.78 10.68 -9.67
C ARG A 17 -5.89 11.91 -9.58
N ALA A 18 -4.67 11.81 -9.05
CA ALA A 18 -3.73 12.93 -9.01
C ALA A 18 -3.39 13.47 -10.41
N ALA A 19 -3.30 12.59 -11.43
CA ALA A 19 -3.09 13.00 -12.81
C ALA A 19 -4.33 13.64 -13.45
N HIS A 20 -5.54 13.22 -13.04
CA HIS A 20 -6.80 13.74 -13.57
C HIS A 20 -7.27 15.03 -12.89
N PHE A 21 -6.95 15.23 -11.61
CA PHE A 21 -7.33 16.38 -10.79
C PHE A 21 -6.08 17.15 -10.33
N PRO A 22 -5.47 17.99 -11.19
CA PRO A 22 -4.20 18.64 -10.90
C PRO A 22 -4.27 19.59 -9.69
N GLU A 23 -5.41 20.27 -9.47
CA GLU A 23 -5.62 21.18 -8.33
C GLU A 23 -5.60 20.48 -6.97
N GLU A 24 -6.03 19.22 -6.93
CA GLU A 24 -6.07 18.37 -5.73
C GLU A 24 -5.03 17.24 -5.77
N SER A 25 -4.09 17.32 -6.72
CA SER A 25 -3.09 16.28 -6.97
C SER A 25 -2.28 15.95 -5.72
N TRP A 26 -1.94 16.97 -4.91
CA TRP A 26 -1.20 16.81 -3.67
C TRP A 26 -1.95 15.94 -2.64
N LYS A 27 -3.28 16.08 -2.51
CA LYS A 27 -4.09 15.24 -1.61
C LYS A 27 -4.06 13.79 -2.06
N HIS A 28 -4.29 13.58 -3.36
CA HIS A 28 -4.30 12.24 -3.95
C HIS A 28 -2.92 11.56 -3.91
N LEU A 29 -1.83 12.32 -4.04
CA LEU A 29 -0.48 11.80 -3.87
C LEU A 29 -0.18 11.44 -2.41
N ALA A 30 -0.65 12.24 -1.45
CA ALA A 30 -0.54 11.90 -0.03
C ALA A 30 -1.31 10.60 0.31
N ASP A 31 -2.53 10.46 -0.21
CA ASP A 31 -3.31 9.22 -0.07
C ASP A 31 -2.60 8.02 -0.69
N ALA A 32 -2.01 8.19 -1.89
CA ALA A 32 -1.26 7.13 -2.55
C ALA A 32 -0.07 6.67 -1.68
N GLU A 33 0.65 7.61 -1.08
CA GLU A 33 1.79 7.29 -0.22
C GLU A 33 1.36 6.58 1.06
N MET A 34 0.22 6.95 1.66
CA MET A 34 -0.37 6.21 2.78
C MET A 34 -0.69 4.75 2.40
N TRP A 35 -1.31 4.51 1.25
CA TRP A 35 -1.61 3.15 0.79
C TRP A 35 -0.35 2.33 0.52
N ARG A 36 0.69 2.97 -0.02
CA ARG A 36 1.99 2.35 -0.21
C ARG A 36 2.60 1.90 1.12
N HIS A 37 2.57 2.74 2.16
CA HIS A 37 3.09 2.38 3.47
C HIS A 37 2.33 1.18 4.05
N LYS A 38 1.00 1.20 4.02
CA LYS A 38 0.18 0.05 4.45
C LYS A 38 0.53 -1.26 3.73
N ALA A 39 0.79 -1.18 2.42
CA ALA A 39 1.24 -2.33 1.64
C ALA A 39 2.63 -2.83 2.09
N MET A 40 3.55 -1.92 2.40
CA MET A 40 4.88 -2.27 2.89
C MET A 40 4.84 -2.88 4.30
N ASP A 41 4.03 -2.32 5.19
CA ASP A 41 3.83 -2.84 6.56
C ASP A 41 3.27 -4.26 6.51
N LEU A 42 2.23 -4.50 5.69
CA LEU A 42 1.65 -5.83 5.53
C LEU A 42 2.64 -6.86 4.96
N ILE A 43 3.51 -6.42 4.03
CA ILE A 43 4.58 -7.29 3.51
C ILE A 43 5.57 -7.63 4.63
N ALA A 44 5.97 -6.63 5.43
CA ALA A 44 6.92 -6.82 6.52
C ALA A 44 6.36 -7.76 7.60
N GLU A 45 5.08 -7.59 7.97
CA GLU A 45 4.38 -8.46 8.93
C GLU A 45 4.33 -9.91 8.45
N HIS A 46 3.85 -10.16 7.22
CA HIS A 46 3.84 -11.52 6.65
C HIS A 46 5.26 -12.12 6.55
N HIS A 47 6.27 -11.30 6.24
CA HIS A 47 7.65 -11.77 6.19
C HIS A 47 8.18 -12.19 7.57
N VAL A 48 7.72 -11.57 8.66
CA VAL A 48 8.04 -12.01 10.03
C VAL A 48 7.34 -13.34 10.35
N GLU A 49 6.06 -13.49 10.00
CA GLU A 49 5.31 -14.73 10.22
C GLU A 49 5.94 -15.93 9.49
N CYS A 50 6.40 -15.77 8.25
CA CYS A 50 7.06 -16.84 7.49
C CYS A 50 8.44 -17.25 8.02
N ASN A 51 9.11 -16.40 8.82
CA ASN A 51 10.46 -16.65 9.31
C ASN A 51 10.51 -17.04 10.80
N GLN A 52 9.37 -17.31 11.43
CA GLN A 52 9.38 -17.83 12.80
C GLN A 52 9.95 -19.26 12.79
N PRO A 53 11.00 -19.56 13.58
CA PRO A 53 11.51 -20.91 13.70
C PRO A 53 10.38 -21.78 14.26
N GLU A 54 10.07 -22.86 13.55
CA GLU A 54 9.18 -23.92 14.02
C GLU A 54 9.67 -24.33 15.41
N ALA A 55 8.86 -24.09 16.45
CA ALA A 55 9.26 -24.35 17.82
C ALA A 55 9.54 -25.85 17.97
N ALA A 56 10.81 -26.18 18.23
CA ALA A 56 11.30 -27.53 18.52
C ALA A 56 10.95 -27.98 19.93
#